data_AF-A0A820J318-F1
#
_entry.id   AF-A0A820J318-F1
#
_cell.length_a   1.000
_cell.length_b   1.000
_cell.length_c   1.000
_cell.angle_alpha   90.00
_cell.angle_beta   90.00
_cell.angle_gamma   90.00
#
_symmetry.space_group_name_H-M   'P 1'
#
loop_
_entity.id
_entity.type
_entity.pdbx_description
1 polymer ?
#
loop_
_entity_poly.entity_id
_entity_poly.type
_entity_poly.pdbx_seq_one_letter_code
_entity_poly.pdbx_strand_id
1 'polypeptide(L)'
;MLMIRNNSYWIYRFNRLLSSYLSKNGENLFSSSVTLNSTMKKLFDSKQYKEALNLFDQNFEICNDSTIDMAIKACTVSKDYSRGTRIQQRLSSKSLNNSYIQATLLRFYRRSFTTSLRIQ
;
A
#
# COMPACT_ATOMS: atom_id res chain seq x y z
N MET A 1 43.76 27.70 -12.06
CA MET A 1 44.04 26.28 -12.33
C MET A 1 43.78 25.49 -11.04
N LEU A 2 42.52 25.16 -10.75
CA LEU A 2 42.15 24.42 -9.54
C LEU A 2 42.04 22.94 -9.89
N MET A 3 43.00 22.16 -9.40
CA MET A 3 43.02 20.71 -9.55
C MET A 3 41.82 20.11 -8.81
N ILE A 4 40.82 19.66 -9.57
CA ILE A 4 39.78 18.75 -9.06
C ILE A 4 40.46 17.39 -8.89
N ARG A 5 41.12 17.21 -7.74
CA ARG A 5 41.78 15.95 -7.37
C ARG A 5 40.69 14.95 -6.98
N ASN A 6 40.20 14.27 -8.02
CA ASN A 6 39.69 12.90 -8.05
C ASN A 6 39.37 12.30 -6.67
N ASN A 7 38.16 12.54 -6.16
CA ASN A 7 37.72 12.05 -4.85
C ASN A 7 36.86 10.78 -4.98
N SER A 8 37.29 9.86 -5.84
CA SER A 8 36.60 8.58 -6.11
C SER A 8 36.39 7.74 -4.84
N TYR A 9 37.25 7.88 -3.83
CA TYR A 9 37.14 7.14 -2.57
C TYR A 9 35.92 7.59 -1.72
N TRP A 10 35.64 8.89 -1.65
CA TRP A 10 34.50 9.39 -0.89
C TRP A 10 33.18 9.10 -1.59
N ILE A 11 33.14 9.20 -2.92
CA ILE A 11 31.97 8.83 -3.73
C ILE A 11 31.70 7.32 -3.60
N TYR A 12 32.74 6.48 -3.68
CA TYR A 12 32.61 5.04 -3.50
C TYR A 12 32.14 4.66 -2.10
N ARG A 13 32.70 5.29 -1.05
CA ARG A 13 32.30 5.04 0.34
C ARG A 13 30.87 5.51 0.61
N PHE A 14 30.45 6.64 0.05
CA PHE A 14 29.08 7.14 0.14
C PHE A 14 28.10 6.22 -0.61
N ASN A 15 28.42 5.81 -1.84
CA ASN A 15 27.60 4.87 -2.61
C ASN A 15 27.51 3.49 -1.93
N ARG A 16 28.58 3.02 -1.27
CA ARG A 16 28.58 1.76 -0.51
C ARG A 16 27.73 1.85 0.76
N LEU A 17 27.77 2.98 1.46
CA LEU A 17 26.91 3.23 2.62
C LEU A 17 25.44 3.38 2.22
N LEU A 18 25.16 4.09 1.13
CA LEU A 18 23.82 4.21 0.56
C LEU A 18 23.29 2.84 0.10
N SER A 19 24.12 2.02 -0.55
CA SER A 19 23.73 0.66 -0.96
C SER A 19 23.49 -0.27 0.23
N SER A 20 24.27 -0.15 1.30
CA SER A 20 24.07 -0.91 2.55
C SER A 20 22.80 -0.48 3.30
N TYR A 21 22.52 0.82 3.32
CA TYR A 21 21.29 1.38 3.91
C TYR A 21 20.04 1.00 3.10
N LEU A 22 20.12 1.07 1.77
CA LEU A 22 19.06 0.64 0.85
C LEU A 22 18.87 -0.89 0.85
N SER A 23 19.93 -1.68 1.03
CA SER A 23 19.86 -3.14 1.13
C SER A 23 19.24 -3.59 2.46
N LYS A 24 19.67 -3.02 3.59
CA LYS A 24 19.06 -3.30 4.91
C LYS A 24 17.61 -2.83 4.99
N ASN A 25 17.27 -1.71 4.37
CA ASN A 25 15.89 -1.23 4.35
C ASN A 25 15.05 -2.00 3.33
N GLY A 26 15.59 -2.35 2.16
CA GLY A 26 14.88 -3.10 1.13
C GLY A 26 14.47 -4.51 1.58
N GLU A 27 15.35 -5.24 2.28
CA GLU A 27 15.03 -6.56 2.82
C GLU A 27 14.07 -6.50 4.02
N ASN A 28 14.20 -5.49 4.89
CA ASN A 28 13.24 -5.26 5.98
C ASN A 28 11.87 -4.80 5.47
N LEU A 29 11.82 -3.96 4.44
CA LEU A 29 10.60 -3.47 3.82
C LEU A 29 9.87 -4.58 3.06
N PHE A 30 10.61 -5.44 2.36
CA PHE A 30 10.01 -6.60 1.69
C PHE A 30 9.48 -7.60 2.71
N SER A 31 10.26 -7.93 3.75
CA SER A 31 9.84 -8.80 4.84
C SER A 31 8.63 -8.23 5.60
N SER A 32 8.62 -6.91 5.86
CA SER A 32 7.50 -6.24 6.52
C SER A 32 6.26 -6.15 5.64
N SER A 33 6.40 -5.93 4.32
CA SER A 33 5.28 -5.92 3.37
C SER A 33 4.64 -7.29 3.18
N VAL A 34 5.45 -8.37 3.15
CA VAL A 34 4.95 -9.76 3.12
C VAL A 34 4.23 -10.10 4.43
N THR A 35 4.78 -9.67 5.58
CA THR A 35 4.16 -9.84 6.89
C THR A 35 2.86 -9.03 7.02
N LEU A 36 2.81 -7.82 6.47
CA LEU A 36 1.61 -6.99 6.42
C LEU A 36 0.51 -7.67 5.60
N ASN A 37 0.85 -8.23 4.45
CA ASN A 37 -0.10 -8.98 3.61
C ASN A 37 -0.69 -10.18 4.34
N SER A 38 0.15 -10.99 5.00
CA SER A 38 -0.31 -12.20 5.69
C SER A 38 -1.18 -11.86 6.91
N THR A 39 -0.81 -10.82 7.66
CA THR A 39 -1.59 -10.34 8.81
C THR A 39 -2.92 -9.73 8.37
N MET A 40 -2.94 -8.85 7.35
CA MET A 40 -4.19 -8.33 6.78
C MET A 40 -5.09 -9.45 6.29
N LYS A 41 -4.54 -10.46 5.60
CA LYS A 41 -5.32 -11.60 5.13
C LYS A 41 -5.95 -12.37 6.29
N LYS A 42 -5.18 -12.66 7.34
CA LYS A 42 -5.69 -13.34 8.54
C LYS A 42 -6.83 -12.55 9.20
N LEU A 43 -6.69 -11.23 9.32
CA LEU A 43 -7.71 -10.34 9.85
C LEU A 43 -8.95 -10.26 8.95
N PHE A 44 -8.75 -10.32 7.64
CA PHE A 44 -9.84 -10.35 6.67
C PHE A 44 -10.64 -11.66 6.77
N ASP A 45 -9.95 -12.79 6.86
CA ASP A 45 -10.53 -14.12 6.99
C ASP A 45 -11.25 -14.29 8.35
N SER A 46 -10.72 -13.67 9.42
CA SER A 46 -11.38 -13.61 10.74
C SER A 46 -12.53 -12.60 10.81
N LYS A 47 -12.87 -11.93 9.70
CA LYS A 47 -13.90 -10.87 9.60
C LYS A 47 -13.64 -9.64 10.47
N GLN A 48 -12.41 -9.45 10.94
CA GLN A 48 -11.96 -8.28 11.70
C GLN A 48 -11.60 -7.12 10.74
N TYR A 49 -12.56 -6.70 9.92
CA TYR A 49 -12.34 -5.72 8.84
C TYR A 49 -11.86 -4.36 9.35
N LYS A 50 -12.33 -3.91 10.53
CA LYS A 50 -11.90 -2.63 11.12
C LYS A 50 -10.43 -2.66 11.54
N GLU A 51 -9.98 -3.76 12.13
CA GLU A 51 -8.58 -3.94 12.53
C GLU A 51 -7.68 -4.05 11.31
N ALA A 52 -8.10 -4.79 10.27
CA ALA A 52 -7.39 -4.86 9.01
C ALA A 52 -7.21 -3.47 8.37
N LEU A 53 -8.24 -2.64 8.40
CA LEU A 53 -8.17 -1.26 7.89
C LEU A 53 -7.28 -0.36 8.75
N ASN A 54 -7.34 -0.46 10.07
CA ASN A 54 -6.46 0.32 10.94
C ASN A 54 -4.99 -0.06 10.74
N LEU A 55 -4.70 -1.35 10.56
CA LEU A 55 -3.37 -1.86 10.27
C LEU A 55 -2.88 -1.38 8.89
N PHE A 56 -3.77 -1.31 7.90
CA PHE A 56 -3.48 -0.68 6.60
C PHE A 56 -3.15 0.81 6.74
N ASP A 57 -3.97 1.57 7.47
CA ASP A 57 -3.78 3.02 7.67
C ASP A 57 -2.44 3.32 8.36
N GLN A 58 -2.03 2.49 9.32
CA GLN A 58 -0.74 2.62 10.02
C GLN A 58 0.48 2.30 9.14
N ASN A 59 0.29 1.47 8.10
CA ASN A 59 1.39 0.94 7.28
C ASN A 59 1.27 1.34 5.81
N PHE A 60 0.57 2.44 5.53
CA PHE A 60 0.27 2.88 4.16
C PHE A 60 1.52 3.02 3.27
N GLU A 61 2.64 3.46 3.84
CA GLU A 61 3.90 3.67 3.11
C GLU A 61 4.54 2.39 2.58
N ILE A 62 4.28 1.25 3.22
CA ILE A 62 4.86 -0.07 2.86
C ILE A 62 3.82 -1.00 2.21
N CYS A 63 2.64 -0.46 1.92
CA CYS A 63 1.56 -1.18 1.28
C CYS A 63 1.91 -1.53 -0.16
N ASN A 64 1.57 -2.76 -0.54
CA ASN A 64 1.61 -3.24 -1.90
C ASN A 64 0.20 -3.34 -2.49
N ASP A 65 0.12 -3.62 -3.79
CA ASP A 65 -1.15 -3.68 -4.50
C ASP A 65 -2.12 -4.74 -3.92
N SER A 66 -1.61 -5.81 -3.32
CA SER A 66 -2.41 -6.84 -2.64
C SER A 66 -3.02 -6.32 -1.33
N THR A 67 -2.25 -5.61 -0.49
CA THR A 67 -2.80 -4.97 0.71
C THR A 67 -3.84 -3.90 0.38
N ILE A 68 -3.62 -3.13 -0.69
CA ILE A 68 -4.58 -2.13 -1.19
C ILE A 68 -5.90 -2.80 -1.60
N ASP A 69 -5.82 -3.87 -2.38
CA ASP A 69 -7.00 -4.65 -2.79
C ASP A 69 -7.79 -5.18 -1.58
N MET A 70 -7.09 -5.77 -0.60
CA MET A 70 -7.74 -6.26 0.63
C MET A 70 -8.40 -5.13 1.43
N ALA A 71 -7.77 -3.95 1.52
CA ALA A 71 -8.34 -2.81 2.21
C ALA A 71 -9.64 -2.34 1.51
N ILE A 72 -9.65 -2.21 0.19
CA ILE A 72 -10.85 -1.81 -0.58
C ILE A 72 -11.96 -2.87 -0.45
N LYS A 73 -11.61 -4.17 -0.48
CA LYS A 73 -12.57 -5.26 -0.23
C LYS A 73 -13.13 -5.19 1.19
N ALA A 74 -12.29 -4.94 2.18
CA ALA A 74 -12.71 -4.82 3.58
C ALA A 74 -13.72 -3.67 3.73
N CYS A 75 -13.46 -2.50 3.12
CA CYS A 75 -14.41 -1.39 3.06
C CYS A 75 -15.72 -1.76 2.37
N THR A 76 -15.67 -2.55 1.28
CA THR A 76 -16.87 -2.99 0.56
C THR A 76 -17.75 -3.90 1.42
N VAL A 77 -17.14 -4.84 2.15
CA VAL A 77 -17.85 -5.81 3.01
C VAL A 77 -18.37 -5.13 4.27
N SER A 78 -17.57 -4.25 4.90
CA SER A 78 -17.97 -3.49 6.08
C SER A 78 -18.95 -2.35 5.77
N LYS A 79 -19.24 -2.08 4.49
CA LYS A 79 -20.02 -0.94 3.98
C LYS A 79 -19.45 0.43 4.37
N ASP A 80 -18.16 0.49 4.72
CA ASP A 80 -17.47 1.75 4.99
C ASP A 80 -16.96 2.38 3.68
N TYR A 81 -17.91 2.87 2.89
CA TYR A 81 -17.62 3.51 1.60
C TYR A 81 -16.86 4.84 1.76
N SER A 82 -16.98 5.47 2.93
CA SER A 82 -16.27 6.71 3.24
C SER A 82 -14.76 6.50 3.31
N ARG A 83 -14.33 5.44 4.02
CA ARG A 83 -12.92 5.03 4.08
C ARG A 83 -12.42 4.53 2.73
N GLY A 84 -13.22 3.74 2.01
CA GLY A 84 -12.82 3.22 0.69
C GLY A 84 -12.49 4.34 -0.31
N THR A 85 -13.29 5.41 -0.32
CA THR A 85 -13.01 6.59 -1.16
C THR A 85 -11.73 7.32 -0.73
N ARG A 86 -11.49 7.46 0.59
CA ARG A 86 -10.24 8.07 1.10
C ARG A 86 -9.01 7.27 0.74
N ILE A 87 -9.08 5.93 0.79
CA ILE A 87 -7.98 5.05 0.38
C ILE A 87 -7.68 5.26 -1.11
N GLN A 88 -8.70 5.24 -1.96
CA GLN A 88 -8.55 5.46 -3.40
C GLN A 88 -7.91 6.82 -3.72
N GLN A 89 -8.30 7.90 -3.02
CA GLN A 89 -7.69 9.23 -3.18
C GLN A 89 -6.21 9.29 -2.81
N ARG A 90 -5.75 8.39 -1.94
CA ARG A 90 -4.33 8.32 -1.52
C ARG A 90 -3.49 7.43 -2.44
N LEU A 91 -4.11 6.65 -3.33
CA LEU A 91 -3.37 5.76 -4.21
C LEU A 91 -2.53 6.51 -5.24
N SER A 92 -1.34 5.98 -5.51
CA SER A 92 -0.50 6.47 -6.59
C SER A 92 -1.11 6.14 -7.96
N SER A 93 -0.77 6.93 -8.98
CA SER A 93 -1.17 6.66 -10.38
C SER A 93 -0.73 5.26 -10.84
N LYS A 94 0.38 4.74 -10.31
CA LYS A 94 0.86 3.38 -10.60
C LYS A 94 -0.13 2.32 -10.11
N SER A 95 -0.58 2.42 -8.86
CA SER A 95 -1.56 1.49 -8.30
C SER A 95 -2.95 1.66 -8.93
N LEU A 96 -3.33 2.88 -9.32
CA LEU A 96 -4.59 3.13 -10.06
C LEU A 96 -4.57 2.53 -11.47
N ASN A 97 -3.41 2.39 -12.10
CA ASN A 97 -3.25 1.75 -13.40
C ASN A 97 -3.12 0.22 -13.30
N ASN A 98 -3.08 -0.35 -12.09
CA ASN A 98 -3.08 -1.79 -11.91
C ASN A 98 -4.48 -2.35 -12.19
N SER A 99 -4.60 -3.21 -13.21
CA SER A 99 -5.86 -3.82 -13.64
C SER A 99 -6.59 -4.57 -12.51
N TYR A 100 -5.85 -5.18 -11.60
CA TYR A 100 -6.40 -5.89 -10.44
C TYR A 100 -7.09 -4.93 -9.47
N ILE A 101 -6.44 -3.80 -9.16
CA ILE A 101 -7.01 -2.76 -8.29
C ILE A 101 -8.21 -2.10 -8.96
N GLN A 102 -8.15 -1.84 -10.27
CA GLN A 102 -9.27 -1.27 -11.02
C GLN A 102 -10.53 -2.16 -10.98
N ALA A 103 -10.37 -3.47 -11.15
CA ALA A 103 -11.48 -4.42 -11.05
C ALA A 103 -12.13 -4.38 -9.65
N THR A 104 -11.31 -4.27 -8.60
CA THR A 104 -11.80 -4.16 -7.23
C THR A 104 -12.48 -2.82 -6.96
N LEU A 105 -11.93 -1.71 -7.45
CA LEU A 105 -12.56 -0.38 -7.37
C LEU A 105 -13.91 -0.36 -8.10
N LEU A 106 -14.00 -0.96 -9.29
CA LEU A 106 -15.25 -1.08 -10.03
C LEU A 106 -16.32 -1.83 -9.21
N ARG A 107 -15.93 -2.93 -8.57
CA ARG A 107 -16.83 -3.69 -7.67
C ARG A 107 -17.24 -2.86 -6.45
N PHE A 108 -16.30 -2.14 -5.84
CA PHE A 108 -16.55 -1.23 -4.72
C PHE A 108 -17.59 -0.17 -5.07
N TYR A 109 -17.40 0.56 -6.18
CA TYR A 109 -18.33 1.60 -6.61
C TYR A 109 -19.69 1.04 -7.00
N ARG A 110 -19.72 -0.08 -7.74
CA ARG A 110 -20.99 -0.74 -8.06
C ARG A 110 -21.80 -1.05 -6.79
N ARG A 111 -21.12 -1.51 -5.73
CA ARG A 111 -21.76 -1.81 -4.44
C ARG A 111 -22.22 -0.53 -3.72
N SER A 112 -21.40 0.52 -3.69
CA SER A 112 -21.73 1.78 -3.02
C SER A 112 -22.99 2.42 -3.63
N PHE A 113 -23.06 2.52 -4.96
CA PHE A 113 -24.22 3.09 -5.67
C PHE A 113 -25.49 2.25 -5.49
N THR A 114 -25.38 0.91 -5.52
CA THR A 114 -26.54 0.04 -5.29
C THR A 114 -27.11 0.18 -3.88
N THR A 115 -26.26 0.46 -2.89
CA THR A 115 -26.70 0.66 -1.51
C THR A 115 -27.39 2.02 -1.35
N SER A 116 -26.94 3.05 -2.08
CA SER A 116 -27.55 4.38 -2.10
C SER A 116 -28.96 4.37 -2.71
N LEU A 117 -29.21 3.54 -3.74
CA LEU A 117 -30.50 3.45 -4.41
C LEU A 117 -31.55 2.62 -3.64
N ARG A 118 -31.15 1.86 -2.61
CA ARG A 118 -32.08 1.07 -1.77
C ARG A 118 -32.71 1.85 -0.62
N ILE A 119 -32.33 3.12 -0.44
CA ILE A 119 -32.77 3.99 0.66
C ILE A 119 -33.75 5.07 0.13
N GLN A 120 -34.11 5.03 -1.16
CA GLN A 120 -35.22 5.77 -1.76
C GLN A 120 -36.41 4.84 -1.96
#